data_AF-A0A699XFA6-F1
#
_entry.id   AF-A0A699XFA6-F1
#
_cell.length_a   1.000
_cell.length_b   1.000
_cell.length_c   1.000
_cell.angle_alpha   90.00
_cell.angle_beta   90.00
_cell.angle_gamma   90.00
#
_symmetry.space_group_name_H-M   'P 1'
#
loop_
_entity.id
_entity.type
_entity.pdbx_description
1 polymer ?
#
loop_
_entity_poly.entity_id
_entity_poly.type
_entity_poly.pdbx_seq_one_letter_code
_entity_poly.pdbx_strand_id
1 'polypeptide(L)' 'NVGNVIVNGNWVGCSYKEVLACNPKEYNGKGGAVVLTRWIEKMEFVQDMSGCSIDQKVEYTAGSFVGKALT' A
#
# COMPACT_ATOMS: atom_id res chain seq x y z
N ASN A 1 -1.93 -13.70 -14.19
CA ASN A 1 -1.11 -13.71 -12.95
C ASN A 1 -1.42 -12.47 -12.11
N VAL A 2 -2.64 -12.41 -11.58
CA VAL A 2 -2.93 -11.71 -10.31
C VAL A 2 -2.68 -12.76 -9.22
N GLY A 3 -2.11 -12.37 -8.08
CA GLY A 3 -1.27 -13.25 -7.28
C GLY A 3 -1.54 -13.22 -5.77
N ASN A 4 -2.59 -14.02 -5.38
CA ASN A 4 -3.25 -16.12 -3.55
C ASN A 4 -3.38 -16.06 -1.95
N VAL A 5 -4.51 -15.55 -1.42
CA VAL A 5 -5.01 -15.79 -0.06
C VAL A 5 -6.41 -16.38 -0.21
N ILE A 6 -6.48 -17.62 -0.71
CA ILE A 6 -7.75 -18.22 -1.14
C ILE A 6 -8.62 -18.63 0.07
N VAL A 7 -9.77 -17.96 0.26
CA VAL A 7 -10.81 -18.30 1.24
C VAL A 7 -11.96 -18.97 0.50
N ASN A 8 -12.34 -20.18 0.90
CA ASN A 8 -13.36 -21.03 0.25
C ASN A 8 -13.13 -21.27 -1.27
N GLY A 9 -11.92 -21.01 -1.79
CA GLY A 9 -11.59 -21.02 -3.22
C GLY A 9 -11.28 -19.65 -3.86
N ASN A 10 -11.41 -18.53 -3.13
CA ASN A 10 -11.41 -17.17 -3.69
C ASN A 10 -10.33 -16.26 -3.07
N TRP A 11 -9.48 -15.57 -3.85
CA TRP A 11 -8.34 -14.78 -3.33
C TRP A 11 -8.82 -13.54 -2.52
N VAL A 12 -8.42 -13.42 -1.24
CA VAL A 12 -8.78 -12.35 -0.29
C VAL A 12 -7.55 -11.54 0.12
N GLY A 13 -7.22 -10.52 -0.67
CA GLY A 13 -6.07 -9.65 -0.44
C GLY A 13 -5.10 -9.63 -1.62
N CYS A 14 -3.89 -9.15 -1.37
CA CYS A 14 -2.81 -9.00 -2.35
C CYS A 14 -1.55 -9.74 -1.88
N SER A 15 -0.55 -9.89 -2.74
CA SER A 15 0.81 -10.20 -2.31
C SER A 15 1.72 -8.98 -2.37
N TYR A 16 2.76 -8.95 -1.52
CA TYR A 16 3.80 -7.92 -1.54
C TYR A 16 4.43 -7.71 -2.93
N LYS A 17 4.51 -8.77 -3.74
CA LYS A 17 5.00 -8.71 -5.12
C LYS A 17 4.09 -7.89 -6.05
N GLU A 18 2.77 -7.93 -5.85
CA GLU A 18 1.82 -7.11 -6.62
C GLU A 18 1.90 -5.64 -6.20
N VAL A 19 1.94 -5.39 -4.88
CA VAL A 19 2.09 -4.04 -4.34
C VAL A 19 3.37 -3.39 -4.88
N LEU A 20 4.49 -4.10 -4.88
CA LEU A 20 5.75 -3.64 -5.49
C LEU A 20 5.65 -3.45 -7.02
N ALA A 21 4.93 -4.32 -7.74
CA ALA A 21 4.73 -4.18 -9.18
C ALA A 21 3.93 -2.92 -9.56
N CYS A 22 3.07 -2.42 -8.67
CA CYS A 22 2.38 -1.14 -8.81
C CYS A 22 3.27 0.10 -8.52
N ASN A 23 4.55 -0.09 -8.18
CA ASN A 23 5.53 0.95 -7.84
C ASN A 23 5.00 1.91 -6.74
N PRO A 24 4.89 1.41 -5.50
CA PRO A 24 4.40 2.18 -4.37
C PRO A 24 5.42 3.27 -4.04
N LYS A 25 4.94 4.45 -3.63
CA LYS A 25 5.85 5.52 -3.20
C LYS A 25 6.06 5.41 -1.70
N GLU A 26 7.29 5.62 -1.26
CA GLU A 26 7.58 5.91 0.14
C GLU A 26 7.21 7.36 0.50
N TYR A 27 6.89 7.63 1.76
CA TYR A 27 6.78 8.99 2.30
C TYR A 27 7.85 9.25 3.36
N ASN A 28 8.59 10.34 3.19
CA ASN A 28 9.80 10.66 3.97
C ASN A 28 9.63 11.84 4.96
N GLY A 29 8.39 12.23 5.26
CA GLY A 29 8.07 13.32 6.18
C GLY A 29 8.21 14.74 5.61
N LYS A 30 8.43 14.90 4.29
CA LYS A 30 8.62 16.21 3.64
C LYS A 30 7.41 16.68 2.86
N GLY A 31 7.20 18.00 2.83
CA GLY A 31 6.20 18.67 1.98
C GLY A 31 4.86 19.00 2.66
N GLY A 32 4.67 18.58 3.91
CA GLY A 32 3.49 18.91 4.71
C GLY A 32 2.19 18.28 4.18
N ALA A 33 1.05 18.80 4.66
CA ALA A 33 -0.26 18.19 4.44
C ALA A 33 -0.59 17.90 2.96
N VAL A 34 -0.34 18.85 2.04
CA VAL A 34 -0.66 18.68 0.61
C VAL A 34 0.14 17.54 -0.05
N VAL A 35 1.38 17.31 0.38
CA VAL A 35 2.20 16.20 -0.13
C VAL A 35 1.81 14.88 0.54
N LEU A 36 1.47 14.91 1.83
CA LEU A 36 0.94 13.75 2.55
C LEU A 36 -0.40 13.26 1.95
N THR A 37 -1.38 14.14 1.72
CA THR A 37 -2.67 13.77 1.11
C THR A 37 -2.47 13.13 -0.26
N ARG A 38 -1.68 13.76 -1.14
CA ARG A 38 -1.35 13.22 -2.48
C ARG A 38 -0.57 11.90 -2.45
N TRP A 39 0.10 11.61 -1.34
CA TRP A 39 0.74 10.31 -1.12
C TRP A 39 -0.28 9.26 -0.67
N ILE A 40 -1.17 9.59 0.27
CA ILE A 40 -2.27 8.73 0.72
C ILE A 40 -3.16 8.33 -0.47
N GLU A 41 -3.66 9.31 -1.24
CA GLU A 41 -4.50 9.08 -2.45
C GLU A 41 -3.84 8.08 -3.43
N LYS A 42 -2.51 8.17 -3.60
CA LYS A 42 -1.77 7.26 -4.47
C LYS A 42 -1.52 5.89 -3.83
N MET A 43 -1.37 5.81 -2.52
CA MET A 43 -1.18 4.54 -1.79
C MET A 43 -2.48 3.73 -1.76
N GLU A 44 -3.61 4.40 -1.52
CA GLU A 44 -4.96 3.83 -1.61
C GLU A 44 -5.23 3.28 -3.01
N PHE A 45 -4.96 4.06 -4.07
CA PHE A 45 -5.09 3.60 -5.45
C PHE A 45 -4.22 2.37 -5.77
N VAL A 46 -2.97 2.33 -5.28
CA VAL A 46 -2.09 1.16 -5.45
C VAL A 46 -2.70 -0.08 -4.76
N GLN A 47 -3.22 0.09 -3.55
CA GLN A 47 -3.78 -1.00 -2.75
C GLN A 47 -5.12 -1.53 -3.29
N ASP A 48 -5.94 -0.67 -3.89
CA ASP A 48 -7.15 -1.07 -4.61
C ASP A 48 -6.80 -1.83 -5.90
N MET A 49 -5.83 -1.32 -6.68
CA MET A 49 -5.36 -1.96 -7.91
C MET A 49 -4.73 -3.34 -7.67
N SER A 50 -4.09 -3.57 -6.52
CA SER A 50 -3.58 -4.90 -6.13
C SER A 50 -4.58 -5.73 -5.32
N GLY A 51 -5.76 -5.22 -4.97
CA GLY A 51 -6.81 -5.96 -4.26
C GLY A 51 -6.52 -6.26 -2.77
N CYS A 52 -5.70 -5.46 -2.10
CA CYS A 52 -5.26 -5.72 -0.72
C CYS A 52 -6.41 -5.73 0.31
N SER A 53 -6.35 -6.65 1.29
CA SER A 53 -7.27 -6.66 2.42
C SER A 53 -7.01 -5.46 3.35
N ILE A 54 -7.99 -5.09 4.19
CA ILE A 54 -7.87 -3.91 5.07
C ILE A 54 -6.64 -4.01 5.97
N ASP A 55 -6.34 -5.18 6.52
CA ASP A 55 -5.16 -5.42 7.37
C ASP A 55 -3.85 -5.20 6.59
N GLN A 56 -3.78 -5.72 5.35
CA GLN A 56 -2.65 -5.51 4.45
C GLN A 56 -2.50 -4.05 4.01
N LYS A 57 -3.60 -3.31 3.85
CA LYS A 57 -3.55 -1.86 3.57
C LYS A 57 -2.88 -1.11 4.71
N VAL A 58 -3.19 -1.45 5.96
CA VAL A 58 -2.52 -0.88 7.14
C VAL A 58 -1.04 -1.26 7.16
N GLU A 59 -0.71 -2.54 6.95
CA GLU A 59 0.69 -3.03 6.93
C GLU A 59 1.53 -2.32 5.86
N TYR A 60 1.07 -2.28 4.60
CA TYR A 60 1.82 -1.68 3.51
C TYR A 60 1.88 -0.14 3.57
N THR A 61 0.84 0.53 4.08
CA THR A 61 0.89 1.98 4.33
C THR A 61 1.92 2.29 5.43
N ALA A 62 1.92 1.54 6.53
CA ALA A 62 2.89 1.71 7.62
C ALA A 62 4.34 1.42 7.16
N GLY A 63 4.55 0.32 6.43
CA GLY A 63 5.85 -0.06 5.87
C GLY A 63 6.36 0.88 4.76
N SER A 64 5.53 1.77 4.23
CA SER A 64 5.90 2.77 3.22
C SER A 64 6.32 4.13 3.83
N PHE A 65 6.35 4.26 5.16
CA PHE A 65 6.94 5.42 5.84
C PHE A 65 8.45 5.23 6.04
N VAL A 66 9.23 6.28 5.75
CA VAL A 66 10.70 6.25 5.88
C VAL A 66 11.25 7.51 6.54
N GLY A 67 12.41 7.39 7.20
CA GLY A 67 13.12 8.54 7.80
C GLY A 67 12.22 9.34 8.76
N LYS A 68 12.02 10.63 8.47
CA LYS A 68 11.20 11.55 9.31
C LYS A 68 9.69 11.29 9.28
N ALA A 69 9.22 10.25 8.59
CA ALA A 69 7.83 9.79 8.73
C ALA A 69 7.64 8.72 9.84
N LEU A 70 8.73 8.25 10.45
CA LEU A 70 8.72 7.20 11.48
C LEU A 70 8.88 7.74 12.92
N THR A 71 8.87 9.07 13.09
CA THR A 71 9.11 9.82 14.34
C THR A 71 8.39 11.16 14.33
#